data_AF-A0A7X8U1Z1-F1
#
_entry.id   AF-A0A7X8U1Z1-F1
#
_cell.length_a   1.000
_cell.length_b   1.000
_cell.length_c   1.000
_cell.angle_alpha   90.00
_cell.angle_beta   90.00
_cell.angle_gamma   90.00
#
_symmetry.space_group_name_H-M   'P 1'
#
loop_
_entity.id
_entity.type
_entity.pdbx_description
1 polymer ?
#
loop_
_entity_poly.entity_id
_entity_poly.type
_entity_poly.pdbx_seq_one_letter_code
_entity_poly.pdbx_strand_id
1 'polypeptide(L)' 'VERYDRVQEDLAEVNKTIEARNTKRLQLQSFIKMLKKQDGLLTEFDEELWYAVVDKLMVCSSTELTFIFKDGTELPWTVG' A
#
# COMPACT_ATOMS: atom_id res chain seq x y z
N VAL A 1 23.12 -23.52 25.34
CA VAL A 1 21.88 -22.74 25.45
C VAL A 1 21.89 -21.61 24.41
N GLU A 2 22.95 -20.82 24.31
CA GLU A 2 23.08 -19.73 23.30
C GLU A 2 22.85 -20.12 21.82
N ARG A 3 23.21 -21.33 21.38
CA ARG A 3 22.94 -21.77 19.99
C ARG A 3 21.47 -22.02 19.70
N TYR A 4 20.68 -22.41 20.69
CA TYR A 4 19.25 -22.65 20.51
C TYR A 4 18.48 -21.33 20.48
N ASP A 5 18.89 -20.37 21.32
CA ASP A 5 18.25 -19.04 21.39
C ASP A 5 18.43 -18.26 20.08
N ARG A 6 19.64 -18.27 19.48
CA ARG A 6 19.88 -17.63 18.17
C ARG A 6 19.02 -18.21 17.05
N VAL A 7 18.91 -19.54 16.98
CA VAL A 7 18.12 -20.20 15.93
C VAL A 7 16.63 -19.89 16.09
N GLN A 8 16.13 -19.72 17.33
CA GLN A 8 14.77 -19.26 17.55
C GLN A 8 14.56 -17.80 17.13
N GLU A 9 15.52 -16.93 17.39
CA GLU A 9 15.44 -15.51 17.05
C GLU A 9 15.41 -15.31 15.52
N ASP A 10 16.31 -15.97 14.79
CA ASP A 10 16.34 -15.96 13.33
C ASP A 10 15.02 -16.51 12.74
N LEU A 11 14.47 -17.57 13.34
CA LEU A 11 13.21 -18.17 12.90
C LEU A 11 12.02 -17.25 13.16
N ALA A 12 12.00 -16.53 14.28
CA ALA A 12 10.98 -15.53 14.59
C ALA A 12 11.03 -14.35 13.60
N GLU A 13 12.23 -13.89 13.24
CA GLU A 13 12.41 -12.81 12.27
C GLU A 13 11.95 -13.20 10.86
N VAL A 14 12.30 -14.41 10.42
CA VAL A 14 11.86 -14.95 9.13
C VAL A 14 10.34 -15.10 9.12
N ASN A 15 9.74 -15.63 10.18
CA ASN A 15 8.28 -15.75 10.29
C ASN A 15 7.59 -14.39 10.24
N LYS A 16 8.10 -13.39 10.97
CA LYS A 16 7.58 -12.03 10.93
C LYS A 16 7.63 -11.43 9.52
N THR A 17 8.70 -11.71 8.78
CA THR A 17 8.85 -11.26 7.38
C THR A 17 7.86 -11.96 6.46
N ILE A 18 7.63 -13.25 6.64
CA ILE A 18 6.63 -14.03 5.90
C ILE A 18 5.22 -13.52 6.19
N GLU A 19 4.89 -13.27 7.46
CA GLU A 19 3.60 -12.71 7.88
C GLU A 19 3.37 -11.34 7.26
N ALA A 20 4.35 -10.44 7.32
CA ALA A 20 4.26 -9.12 6.70
C ALA A 20 4.00 -9.21 5.18
N ARG A 21 4.71 -10.11 4.49
CA ARG A 21 4.50 -10.37 3.04
C ARG A 21 3.11 -10.94 2.76
N ASN A 22 2.63 -11.87 3.58
CA ASN A 22 1.30 -12.47 3.44
C ASN A 22 0.19 -11.45 3.68
N THR A 23 0.31 -10.60 4.70
CA THR A 23 -0.64 -9.52 4.97
C THR A 23 -0.71 -8.56 3.79
N LYS A 24 0.45 -8.10 3.28
CA LYS A 24 0.50 -7.27 2.07
C LYS A 24 -0.16 -7.95 0.86
N ARG A 25 0.10 -9.24 0.65
CA ARG A 25 -0.51 -10.03 -0.44
C ARG A 25 -2.03 -10.11 -0.31
N LEU A 26 -2.56 -10.35 0.88
CA LEU A 26 -4.01 -10.42 1.12
C LEU A 26 -4.68 -9.07 0.88
N GLN A 27 -4.05 -7.98 1.33
CA GLN A 27 -4.51 -6.62 1.08
C GLN A 27 -4.60 -6.32 -0.42
N LEU A 28 -3.54 -6.63 -1.18
CA LEU A 28 -3.52 -6.45 -2.65
C LEU A 28 -4.57 -7.33 -3.34
N GLN A 29 -4.78 -8.57 -2.89
CA GLN A 29 -5.81 -9.44 -3.46
C GLN A 29 -7.23 -8.91 -3.21
N SER A 30 -7.49 -8.37 -2.01
CA SER A 30 -8.76 -7.72 -1.70
C SER A 30 -8.98 -6.50 -2.58
N PHE A 31 -7.93 -5.70 -2.75
CA PHE A 31 -7.94 -4.51 -3.58
C PHE A 31 -8.21 -4.81 -5.06
N ILE A 32 -7.52 -5.79 -5.64
CA ILE A 32 -7.77 -6.24 -7.02
C ILE A 32 -9.18 -6.79 -7.19
N LYS A 33 -9.74 -7.48 -6.19
CA LYS A 33 -11.13 -7.94 -6.23
C LYS A 33 -12.12 -6.78 -6.24
N MET A 34 -11.84 -5.72 -5.49
CA MET A 34 -12.65 -4.50 -5.46
C MET A 34 -12.61 -3.79 -6.82
N LEU A 35 -11.42 -3.61 -7.39
CA LEU A 35 -11.24 -3.05 -8.74
C LEU A 35 -11.97 -3.86 -9.81
N LYS A 36 -11.88 -5.19 -9.77
CA LYS A 36 -12.55 -6.08 -10.75
C LYS A 36 -14.07 -6.07 -10.67
N LYS A 37 -14.67 -5.59 -9.58
CA LYS A 37 -16.12 -5.45 -9.46
C LYS A 37 -16.64 -4.19 -10.17
N GLN A 38 -15.76 -3.24 -10.48
CA GLN A 38 -16.15 -2.07 -11.24
C GLN A 38 -16.22 -2.40 -12.73
N ASP A 39 -17.38 -2.16 -13.32
CA ASP A 39 -17.64 -2.37 -14.75
C ASP A 39 -17.22 -1.12 -15.54
N GLY A 40 -15.91 -0.85 -15.57
CA GLY A 40 -15.33 0.28 -16.32
C GLY A 40 -14.22 1.05 -15.59
N LEU A 41 -13.94 2.25 -16.10
CA LEU A 41 -13.07 3.22 -15.42
C LEU A 41 -13.73 3.72 -14.14
N LEU A 42 -12.92 3.98 -13.12
CA LEU A 42 -13.37 4.56 -11.86
C LEU A 42 -13.80 6.02 -12.12
N THR A 43 -15.07 6.24 -12.43
CA THR A 43 -15.62 7.55 -12.80
C THR A 43 -15.97 8.42 -11.59
N GLU A 44 -16.09 7.81 -10.41
CA GLU A 44 -16.43 8.48 -9.15
C GLU A 44 -15.37 8.21 -8.09
N PHE A 45 -15.23 9.15 -7.15
CA PHE A 45 -14.33 8.99 -6.03
C PHE A 45 -14.82 7.88 -5.10
N ASP A 46 -14.00 6.84 -4.93
CA ASP A 46 -14.24 5.75 -3.99
C ASP A 46 -13.23 5.89 -2.84
N GLU A 47 -13.75 6.14 -1.64
CA GLU A 47 -12.94 6.38 -0.44
C GLU A 47 -12.14 5.13 -0.01
N GLU A 48 -12.73 3.93 -0.13
CA GLU A 48 -12.03 2.68 0.18
C GLU A 48 -10.87 2.45 -0.81
N LEU A 49 -11.12 2.74 -2.09
CA LEU A 49 -10.10 2.66 -3.11
C LEU A 49 -8.98 3.69 -2.88
N TRP A 50 -9.37 4.92 -2.53
CA TRP A 50 -8.43 6.00 -2.27
C TRP A 50 -7.46 5.65 -1.14
N TYR A 51 -7.98 5.13 -0.01
CA TYR A 51 -7.15 4.66 1.11
C TYR A 51 -6.28 3.45 0.76
N ALA A 52 -6.71 2.62 -0.19
CA ALA A 52 -5.94 1.47 -0.63
C ALA A 52 -4.76 1.87 -1.54
N VAL A 53 -4.92 2.91 -2.35
CA VAL A 53 -3.98 3.27 -3.43
C VAL A 53 -3.03 4.40 -3.02
N VAL A 54 -3.53 5.43 -2.34
CA VAL A 54 -2.74 6.59 -1.95
C VAL A 54 -1.98 6.31 -0.64
N ASP A 55 -0.69 6.59 -0.63
CA ASP A 55 0.16 6.56 0.57
C ASP A 55 0.06 7.91 1.30
N LYS A 56 0.33 8.99 0.58
CA LYS A 56 0.32 10.36 1.13
C LYS A 56 0.15 11.39 0.03
N LEU A 57 -0.24 12.59 0.44
CA LEU A 57 -0.36 13.76 -0.42
C LEU A 57 0.66 14.80 0.04
N MET A 58 1.51 15.24 -0.87
CA MET A 58 2.52 16.26 -0.62
C MET A 58 2.07 17.59 -1.23
N VAL A 59 1.95 18.62 -0.41
CA VAL A 59 1.60 19.98 -0.85
C VAL A 59 2.89 20.73 -1.13
N CYS A 60 3.16 21.06 -2.40
CA CYS A 60 4.38 21.75 -2.81
C CYS A 60 4.21 23.27 -2.81
N SER A 61 3.04 23.76 -3.24
CA SER A 61 2.70 25.17 -3.26
C SER A 61 1.18 25.36 -3.15
N SER A 62 0.70 26.60 -3.23
CA SER A 62 -0.75 26.89 -3.18
C SER A 62 -1.55 26.24 -4.30
N THR A 63 -0.90 25.91 -5.41
CA THR A 63 -1.54 25.33 -6.60
C THR A 63 -0.97 23.98 -6.98
N GLU A 64 0.10 23.49 -6.33
CA GLU A 64 0.77 22.25 -6.72
C GLU A 64 0.72 21.23 -5.59
N LEU A 65 0.25 20.03 -5.95
CA LEU A 65 0.09 18.88 -5.09
C LEU A 65 0.78 17.70 -5.78
N THR A 66 1.35 16.77 -5.03
CA THR A 66 1.83 15.50 -5.56
C THR A 66 1.20 14.36 -4.77
N PHE A 67 0.47 13.50 -5.47
CA PHE A 67 -0.03 12.25 -4.89
C PHE A 67 1.07 11.21 -4.95
N ILE A 68 1.37 10.61 -3.80
CA ILE A 68 2.30 9.49 -3.71
C ILE A 68 1.47 8.25 -3.45
N PHE A 69 1.53 7.32 -4.38
CA PHE A 69 0.84 6.04 -4.28
C PHE A 69 1.68 5.03 -3.50
N LYS A 70 1.04 4.00 -2.93
CA LYS A 70 1.74 2.98 -2.13
C LYS A 70 2.71 2.11 -2.93
N ASP A 71 2.63 2.13 -4.25
CA ASP A 71 3.59 1.47 -5.14
C ASP A 71 4.84 2.33 -5.41
N GLY A 72 4.87 3.57 -4.91
CA GLY A 72 5.94 4.54 -5.15
C GLY A 72 5.72 5.43 -6.37
N THR A 73 4.62 5.28 -7.09
CA THR A 73 4.26 6.17 -8.19
C THR A 73 3.96 7.56 -7.65
N GLU A 74 4.49 8.59 -8.31
CA GLU A 74 4.24 9.99 -8.01
C GLU A 74 3.38 10.61 -9.12
N LEU A 75 2.28 11.26 -8.74
CA LEU A 75 1.39 11.97 -9.66
C LEU A 75 1.31 13.44 -9.26
N PRO A 76 2.06 14.32 -9.95
CA PRO A 76 1.93 15.76 -9.82
C PRO A 76 0.54 16.21 -10.29
N TRP A 77 -0.05 17.14 -9.56
CA TRP A 77 -1.35 17.72 -9.83
C TRP A 77 -1.31 19.23 -9.59
N THR A 78 -1.91 19.98 -10.51
CA THR A 78 -2.07 21.44 -10.37
C THR A 78 -3.54 21.77 -10.17
N VAL A 79 -3.87 22.39 -9.03
CA VAL A 79 -5.20 22.93 -8.77
C VAL A 79 -5.35 24.24 -9.56
N GLY A 80 -6.22 24.22 -10.57
CA GLY A 80 -6.57 25.36 -11.42
C GLY A 80 -7.95 25.92 -11.12
#